data_AF-A0A9C9TA18-F1
#
_entry.id   AF-A0A9C9TA18-F1
#
_cell.length_a   1.000
_cell.length_b   1.000
_cell.length_c   1.000
_cell.angle_alpha   90.00
_cell.angle_beta   90.00
_cell.angle_gamma   90.00
#
_symmetry.space_group_name_H-M   'P 1'
#
loop_
_entity.id
_entity.type
_entity.pdbx_description
1 polymer ?
#
loop_
_entity_poly.entity_id
_entity_poly.type
_entity_poly.pdbx_seq_one_letter_code
_entity_poly.pdbx_strand_id
1 'polypeptide(L)'
;MIKIGEFAKLGGVSIKTLRHYDRLALLKPARVDHYSGYRYYELNQLQRLNEIMLFKLMGFSLESVSHLLAQNSPEELAEMLGEQEARLRDQQQEVQERLAWLRSNRLQWQSSTSTVNSQIVLKQQPSLSLITLKEMIIMEDRLHRQQTIARLLRQLDDVLPDGRQWREEPFWVMLECEHSEADSD
;
A
#
# COMPACT_ATOMS: atom_id res chain seq x y z
N MET A 1 31.79 -9.64 33.67
CA MET A 1 30.38 -9.98 33.40
C MET A 1 29.50 -8.83 33.85
N ILE A 2 28.41 -8.56 33.13
CA ILE A 2 27.55 -7.38 33.22
C ILE A 2 26.13 -7.86 33.58
N LYS A 3 25.42 -7.18 34.47
CA LYS A 3 24.03 -7.53 34.80
C LYS A 3 23.12 -7.26 33.60
N ILE A 4 22.06 -8.05 33.45
CA ILE A 4 21.09 -7.91 32.35
C ILE A 4 20.58 -6.46 32.16
N GLY A 5 20.40 -5.70 33.24
CA GLY A 5 19.95 -4.30 33.15
C GLY A 5 20.98 -3.34 32.57
N GLU A 6 22.25 -3.51 32.90
CA GLU A 6 23.35 -2.72 32.33
C GLU A 6 23.62 -3.14 30.88
N PHE A 7 23.60 -4.45 30.60
CA PHE A 7 23.76 -4.98 29.24
C PHE A 7 22.64 -4.50 28.32
N ALA A 8 21.39 -4.45 28.81
CA ALA A 8 20.24 -3.89 28.10
C ALA A 8 20.46 -2.42 27.72
N LYS A 9 20.98 -1.61 28.68
CA LYS A 9 21.29 -0.20 28.43
C LYS A 9 22.39 -0.03 27.39
N LEU A 10 23.48 -0.81 27.47
CA LEU A 10 24.57 -0.76 26.50
C LEU A 10 24.11 -1.16 25.09
N GLY A 11 23.24 -2.16 24.99
CA GLY A 11 22.68 -2.64 23.74
C GLY A 11 21.47 -1.87 23.22
N GLY A 12 20.98 -0.84 23.92
CA GLY A 12 19.81 -0.07 23.51
C GLY A 12 18.50 -0.87 23.47
N VAL A 13 18.41 -1.99 24.20
CA VAL A 13 17.23 -2.87 24.23
C VAL A 13 16.61 -2.93 25.62
N SER A 14 15.36 -3.40 25.69
CA SER A 14 14.73 -3.65 26.98
C SER A 14 15.22 -4.94 27.62
N ILE A 15 15.16 -5.03 28.96
CA ILE A 15 15.40 -6.30 29.69
C ILE A 15 14.44 -7.40 29.20
N LYS A 16 13.19 -7.03 28.86
CA LYS A 16 12.19 -7.96 28.31
C LYS A 16 12.65 -8.55 26.97
N THR A 17 13.28 -7.74 26.11
CA THR A 17 13.86 -8.17 24.83
C THR A 17 14.96 -9.20 25.04
N LEU A 18 15.90 -8.95 25.95
CA LEU A 18 16.98 -9.92 26.25
C LEU A 18 16.45 -11.23 26.80
N ARG A 19 15.44 -11.19 27.70
CA ARG A 19 14.76 -12.41 28.17
C ARG A 19 14.04 -13.14 27.04
N HIS A 20 13.52 -12.42 26.07
CA HIS A 20 12.88 -13.02 24.90
C HIS A 20 13.90 -13.71 23.99
N TYR A 21 15.05 -13.07 23.74
CA TYR A 21 16.15 -13.65 22.95
C TYR A 21 16.78 -14.87 23.63
N ASP A 22 16.88 -14.86 24.96
CA ASP A 22 17.28 -16.02 25.77
C ASP A 22 16.32 -17.20 25.53
N ARG A 23 15.00 -16.98 25.63
CA ARG A 23 13.98 -18.02 25.36
C ARG A 23 14.05 -18.58 23.94
N LEU A 24 14.36 -17.75 22.96
CA LEU A 24 14.52 -18.16 21.56
C LEU A 24 15.92 -18.73 21.25
N ALA A 25 16.78 -18.87 22.26
CA ALA A 25 18.17 -19.28 22.12
C ALA A 25 19.03 -18.42 21.17
N LEU A 26 18.57 -17.20 20.84
CA LEU A 26 19.29 -16.25 19.99
C LEU A 26 20.47 -15.62 20.73
N LEU A 27 20.28 -15.31 22.01
CA LEU A 27 21.30 -14.72 22.87
C LEU A 27 21.14 -15.21 24.31
N LYS A 28 21.88 -16.25 24.67
CA LYS A 28 21.87 -16.81 26.02
C LYS A 28 22.77 -16.00 26.96
N PRO A 29 22.39 -15.81 28.24
CA PRO A 29 23.30 -15.22 29.23
C PRO A 29 24.54 -16.10 29.39
N ALA A 30 25.71 -15.49 29.55
CA ALA A 30 26.95 -16.20 29.88
C ALA A 30 26.85 -16.94 31.22
N ARG A 31 26.08 -16.40 32.18
CA ARG A 31 25.82 -17.03 33.46
C ARG A 31 24.44 -16.69 34.00
N VAL A 32 23.80 -17.69 34.60
CA VAL A 32 22.60 -17.51 35.43
C VAL A 32 22.98 -17.85 36.87
N ASP A 33 22.65 -16.96 37.79
CA ASP A 33 22.84 -17.18 39.22
C ASP A 33 21.81 -18.18 39.74
N HIS A 34 22.28 -19.29 40.33
CA HIS A 34 21.43 -20.41 40.76
C HIS A 34 20.51 -20.06 41.94
N TYR A 35 20.88 -19.09 42.78
CA TYR A 35 20.13 -18.74 43.99
C TYR A 35 19.11 -17.63 43.72
N SER A 36 19.48 -16.65 42.89
CA SER A 36 18.69 -15.45 42.65
C SER A 36 18.02 -15.39 41.27
N GLY A 37 18.42 -16.28 40.34
CA GLY A 37 17.94 -16.28 38.96
C GLY A 37 18.42 -15.10 38.12
N TYR A 38 19.36 -14.29 38.63
CA TYR A 38 19.92 -13.15 37.90
C TYR A 38 20.74 -13.61 36.70
N ARG A 39 20.58 -12.87 35.59
CA ARG A 39 21.29 -13.12 34.32
C ARG A 39 22.46 -12.17 34.17
N TYR A 40 23.58 -12.73 33.75
CA TYR A 40 24.82 -12.03 33.50
C TYR A 40 25.30 -12.31 32.07
N TYR A 41 25.76 -11.25 31.42
CA TYR A 41 26.26 -11.26 30.05
C TYR A 41 27.72 -10.81 30.00
N GLU A 42 28.44 -11.20 28.98
CA GLU A 42 29.79 -10.71 28.71
C GLU A 42 29.78 -9.58 27.69
N LEU A 43 30.83 -8.74 27.67
CA LEU A 43 30.89 -7.59 26.76
C LEU A 43 30.99 -8.03 25.29
N ASN A 44 31.68 -9.13 25.01
CA ASN A 44 31.76 -9.76 23.68
C ASN A 44 30.37 -10.12 23.10
N GLN A 45 29.38 -10.40 23.95
CA GLN A 45 28.01 -10.73 23.53
C GLN A 45 27.26 -9.52 22.95
N LEU A 46 27.77 -8.30 23.09
CA LEU A 46 27.22 -7.12 22.41
C LEU A 46 27.35 -7.23 20.89
N GLN A 47 28.42 -7.83 20.37
CA GLN A 47 28.56 -8.05 18.93
C GLN A 47 27.40 -8.91 18.40
N ARG A 48 27.12 -10.03 19.08
CA ARG A 48 25.99 -10.90 18.75
C ARG A 48 24.64 -10.20 18.86
N LEU A 49 24.46 -9.37 19.89
CA LEU A 49 23.25 -8.55 20.03
C LEU A 49 23.09 -7.58 18.86
N ASN A 50 24.17 -6.92 18.44
CA ASN A 50 24.16 -5.99 17.31
C ASN A 50 23.80 -6.69 16.00
N GLU A 51 24.30 -7.89 15.75
CA GLU A 51 23.93 -8.71 14.58
C GLU A 51 22.43 -9.01 14.58
N ILE A 52 21.88 -9.48 15.71
CA ILE A 52 20.43 -9.74 15.86
C ILE A 52 19.62 -8.47 15.54
N MET A 53 20.04 -7.32 16.08
CA MET A 53 19.34 -6.05 15.85
C MET A 53 19.43 -5.60 14.40
N LEU A 54 20.56 -5.80 13.73
CA LEU A 54 20.74 -5.41 12.33
C LEU A 54 19.82 -6.22 11.42
N PHE A 55 19.76 -7.54 11.59
CA PHE A 55 18.82 -8.36 10.83
C PHE A 55 17.36 -8.00 11.14
N LYS A 56 17.06 -7.66 12.39
CA LYS A 56 15.73 -7.16 12.74
C LYS A 56 15.37 -5.85 12.04
N LEU A 57 16.32 -4.92 11.93
CA LEU A 57 16.14 -3.66 11.23
C LEU A 57 15.93 -3.88 9.73
N MET A 58 16.58 -4.88 9.15
CA MET A 58 16.41 -5.30 7.76
C MET A 58 15.07 -6.02 7.48
N GLY A 59 14.21 -6.21 8.49
CA GLY A 59 12.87 -6.78 8.31
C GLY A 59 12.79 -8.30 8.52
N PHE A 60 13.86 -8.96 8.95
CA PHE A 60 13.83 -10.40 9.20
C PHE A 60 13.01 -10.76 10.46
N SER A 61 12.34 -11.92 10.42
CA SER A 61 11.66 -12.50 11.58
C SER A 61 12.71 -13.03 12.60
N LEU A 62 12.33 -13.21 13.87
CA LEU A 62 13.28 -13.74 14.87
C LEU A 62 13.66 -15.19 14.56
N GLU A 63 12.79 -15.93 13.88
CA GLU A 63 13.04 -17.29 13.41
C GLU A 63 14.10 -17.26 12.30
N SER A 64 13.95 -16.42 11.28
CA SER A 64 14.96 -16.29 10.23
C SER A 64 16.31 -15.81 10.77
N VAL A 65 16.30 -14.93 11.77
CA VAL A 65 17.52 -14.46 12.44
C VAL A 65 18.29 -15.62 13.08
N SER A 66 17.62 -16.63 13.65
CA SER A 66 18.34 -17.78 14.23
C SER A 66 19.09 -18.57 13.17
N HIS A 67 18.48 -18.77 12.00
CA HIS A 67 19.08 -19.44 10.85
C HIS A 67 20.26 -18.65 10.28
N LEU A 68 20.07 -17.35 10.01
CA LEU A 68 21.12 -16.45 9.49
C LEU A 68 22.36 -16.43 10.39
N LEU A 69 22.12 -16.46 11.69
CA LEU A 69 23.17 -16.41 12.69
C LEU A 69 23.86 -17.76 12.97
N ALA A 70 23.33 -18.85 12.42
CA ALA A 70 23.88 -20.20 12.49
C ALA A 70 24.54 -20.64 11.17
N GLN A 71 24.24 -19.95 10.06
CA GLN A 71 24.83 -20.24 8.76
C GLN A 71 26.30 -19.82 8.68
N ASN A 72 27.10 -20.67 8.05
CA ASN A 72 28.54 -20.44 7.84
C ASN A 72 28.90 -20.21 6.37
N SER A 73 27.94 -20.36 5.44
CA SER A 73 28.18 -20.12 4.02
C SER A 73 27.85 -18.67 3.66
N PRO A 74 28.82 -17.89 3.17
CA PRO A 74 28.56 -16.54 2.67
C PRO A 74 27.55 -16.50 1.51
N GLU A 75 27.45 -17.59 0.73
CA GLU A 75 26.56 -17.69 -0.42
C GLU A 75 25.09 -17.76 -0.01
N GLU A 76 24.75 -18.61 0.97
CA GLU A 76 23.38 -18.72 1.49
C GLU A 76 22.93 -17.40 2.16
N LEU A 77 23.83 -16.75 2.89
CA LEU A 77 23.55 -15.45 3.50
C LEU A 77 23.25 -14.38 2.43
N ALA A 78 24.04 -14.36 1.35
CA ALA A 78 23.83 -13.43 0.25
C ALA A 78 22.48 -13.68 -0.46
N GLU A 79 22.10 -14.94 -0.66
CA GLU A 79 20.81 -15.33 -1.22
C GLU A 79 19.64 -14.84 -0.34
N MET A 80 19.68 -15.13 0.97
CA MET A 80 18.64 -14.69 1.90
C MET A 80 18.51 -13.16 1.97
N LEU A 81 19.62 -12.43 1.88
CA LEU A 81 19.61 -10.96 1.81
C LEU A 81 19.00 -10.48 0.49
N GLY A 82 19.32 -11.12 -0.64
CA GLY A 82 18.74 -10.81 -1.93
C GLY A 82 17.22 -11.02 -1.97
N GLU A 83 16.73 -12.10 -1.37
CA GLU A 83 15.30 -12.36 -1.24
C GLU A 83 14.56 -11.33 -0.39
N GLN A 84 15.16 -10.84 0.71
CA GLN A 84 14.56 -9.76 1.48
C GLN A 84 14.58 -8.45 0.71
N GLU A 85 15.66 -8.16 0.01
CA GLU A 85 15.77 -6.96 -0.81
C GLU A 85 14.68 -6.93 -1.90
N ALA A 86 14.45 -8.06 -2.57
CA ALA A 86 13.36 -8.21 -3.53
C ALA A 86 11.98 -7.96 -2.88
N ARG A 87 11.70 -8.58 -1.73
CA ARG A 87 10.45 -8.35 -0.99
C ARG A 87 10.23 -6.90 -0.59
N LEU A 88 11.28 -6.21 -0.14
CA LEU A 88 11.20 -4.79 0.22
C LEU A 88 10.94 -3.90 -1.00
N ARG A 89 11.49 -4.25 -2.18
CA ARG A 89 11.19 -3.56 -3.44
C ARG A 89 9.73 -3.73 -3.84
N ASP A 90 9.18 -4.95 -3.74
CA ASP A 90 7.76 -5.20 -4.05
C ASP A 90 6.84 -4.39 -3.12
N GLN A 91 7.13 -4.36 -1.81
CA GLN A 91 6.40 -3.54 -0.86
C GLN A 91 6.51 -2.04 -1.17
N GLN A 92 7.69 -1.57 -1.58
CA GLN A 92 7.90 -0.18 -1.99
C GLN A 92 7.01 0.16 -3.20
N GLN A 93 6.96 -0.71 -4.21
CA GLN A 93 6.13 -0.51 -5.39
C GLN A 93 4.64 -0.46 -5.02
N GLU A 94 4.16 -1.42 -4.23
CA GLU A 94 2.76 -1.46 -3.80
C GLU A 94 2.35 -0.18 -3.05
N VAL A 95 3.22 0.31 -2.15
CA VAL A 95 2.97 1.58 -1.44
C VAL A 95 2.96 2.77 -2.40
N GLN A 96 3.84 2.79 -3.41
CA GLN A 96 3.86 3.84 -4.43
C GLN A 96 2.56 3.86 -5.27
N GLU A 97 2.06 2.69 -5.66
CA GLU A 97 0.78 2.56 -6.38
C GLU A 97 -0.39 3.07 -5.53
N ARG A 98 -0.45 2.68 -4.25
CA ARG A 98 -1.46 3.18 -3.30
C ARG A 98 -1.37 4.70 -3.12
N LEU A 99 -0.16 5.26 -3.05
CA LEU A 99 0.05 6.71 -2.99
C LEU A 99 -0.41 7.42 -4.26
N ALA A 100 -0.15 6.85 -5.44
CA ALA A 100 -0.64 7.39 -6.71
C ALA A 100 -2.18 7.42 -6.73
N TRP A 101 -2.83 6.33 -6.32
CA TRP A 101 -4.29 6.26 -6.21
C TRP A 101 -4.86 7.31 -5.24
N LEU A 102 -4.26 7.47 -4.06
CA LEU A 102 -4.65 8.50 -3.09
C LEU A 102 -4.54 9.92 -3.65
N ARG A 103 -3.50 10.21 -4.44
CA ARG A 103 -3.30 11.52 -5.09
C ARG A 103 -4.37 11.78 -6.15
N SER A 104 -4.61 10.80 -7.03
CA SER A 104 -5.62 10.91 -8.08
C SER A 104 -7.02 11.16 -7.50
N ASN A 105 -7.39 10.40 -6.46
CA ASN A 105 -8.65 10.62 -5.77
C ASN A 105 -8.69 11.99 -5.09
N ARG A 106 -7.64 12.41 -4.38
CA ARG A 106 -7.64 13.73 -3.72
C ARG A 106 -7.95 14.87 -4.69
N LEU A 107 -7.39 14.85 -5.91
CA LEU A 107 -7.68 15.84 -6.94
C LEU A 107 -9.14 15.82 -7.39
N GLN A 108 -9.70 14.63 -7.60
CA GLN A 108 -11.11 14.45 -7.97
C GLN A 108 -12.06 14.95 -6.87
N TRP A 109 -11.72 14.74 -5.60
CA TRP A 109 -12.56 15.19 -4.49
C TRP A 109 -12.43 16.70 -4.24
N GLN A 110 -11.27 17.30 -4.50
CA GLN A 110 -11.06 18.75 -4.41
C GLN A 110 -11.80 19.53 -5.51
N SER A 111 -11.85 19.00 -6.74
CA SER A 111 -12.71 19.56 -7.79
C SER A 111 -14.21 19.38 -7.49
N SER A 112 -14.59 18.32 -6.79
CA SER A 112 -15.99 18.07 -6.38
C SER A 112 -16.44 18.85 -5.13
N THR A 113 -15.50 19.22 -4.25
CA THR A 113 -15.76 20.04 -3.04
C THR A 113 -15.59 21.53 -3.28
N SER A 114 -15.12 21.92 -4.48
CA SER A 114 -15.52 23.19 -5.05
C SER A 114 -17.03 23.11 -5.25
N THR A 115 -17.79 23.47 -4.22
CA THR A 115 -19.21 23.74 -4.33
C THR A 115 -19.29 24.87 -5.35
N VAL A 116 -19.37 24.51 -6.63
CA VAL A 116 -20.04 25.35 -7.60
C VAL A 116 -21.35 25.62 -6.91
N ASN A 117 -21.53 26.86 -6.51
CA ASN A 117 -22.81 27.42 -6.17
C ASN A 117 -23.63 27.21 -7.44
N SER A 118 -24.19 26.01 -7.59
CA SER A 118 -24.75 25.51 -8.84
C SER A 118 -26.11 26.14 -8.96
N GLN A 119 -26.10 27.42 -9.30
CA GLN A 119 -27.27 28.09 -9.80
C GLN A 119 -27.72 27.32 -11.04
N ILE A 120 -28.85 26.64 -10.89
CA ILE A 120 -29.58 26.06 -12.00
C ILE A 120 -30.05 27.24 -12.84
N VAL A 121 -29.48 27.38 -14.04
CA VAL A 121 -29.88 28.41 -14.99
C VAL A 121 -30.61 27.73 -16.14
N LEU A 122 -31.86 28.12 -16.37
CA LEU A 122 -32.59 27.73 -17.57
C LEU A 122 -32.00 28.50 -18.76
N LYS A 123 -31.42 27.76 -19.71
CA LYS A 123 -30.91 28.32 -20.97
C LYS A 123 -31.71 27.73 -22.13
N GLN A 124 -32.22 28.60 -23.00
CA GLN A 124 -32.67 28.16 -24.31
C GLN A 124 -31.44 27.85 -25.17
N GLN A 125 -31.41 26.67 -25.77
CA GLN A 125 -30.37 26.22 -26.69
C GLN A 125 -30.98 26.03 -28.08
N PRO A 126 -30.26 26.36 -29.17
CA PRO A 126 -30.71 26.05 -30.51
C PRO A 126 -30.74 24.54 -30.74
N SER A 127 -31.52 24.06 -31.72
CA SER A 127 -31.50 22.66 -32.12
C SER A 127 -30.09 22.28 -32.60
N LEU A 128 -29.48 21.27 -31.96
CA LEU A 128 -28.14 20.78 -32.26
C LEU A 128 -28.24 19.39 -32.88
N SER A 129 -27.45 19.14 -33.93
CA SER A 129 -27.20 17.79 -34.40
C SER A 129 -26.17 17.13 -33.50
N LEU A 130 -26.59 16.08 -32.80
CA LEU A 130 -25.73 15.30 -31.89
C LEU A 130 -25.38 13.96 -32.52
N ILE A 131 -24.16 13.50 -32.26
CA ILE A 131 -23.77 12.10 -32.44
C ILE A 131 -23.69 11.50 -31.05
N THR A 132 -24.40 10.41 -30.81
CA THR A 132 -24.51 9.77 -29.49
C THR A 132 -24.16 8.30 -29.57
N LEU A 133 -23.38 7.80 -28.62
CA LEU A 133 -23.29 6.38 -28.32
C LEU A 133 -24.01 6.11 -26.99
N LYS A 134 -24.87 5.09 -26.99
CA LYS A 134 -25.65 4.69 -25.81
C LYS A 134 -25.34 3.24 -25.47
N GLU A 135 -25.17 2.95 -24.19
CA GLU A 135 -25.03 1.58 -23.71
C GLU A 135 -25.69 1.37 -22.36
N MET A 136 -26.27 0.18 -22.19
CA MET A 136 -26.88 -0.24 -20.94
C MET A 136 -25.79 -0.84 -20.05
N ILE A 137 -25.68 -0.34 -18.82
CA ILE A 137 -24.68 -0.79 -17.86
C ILE A 137 -25.37 -1.23 -16.58
N ILE A 138 -24.97 -2.39 -16.05
CA ILE A 138 -25.35 -2.81 -14.70
C ILE A 138 -24.57 -1.97 -13.69
N MET A 139 -25.27 -1.17 -12.89
CA MET A 139 -24.66 -0.20 -11.97
C MET A 139 -23.77 -0.83 -10.90
N GLU A 140 -24.02 -2.06 -10.48
CA GLU A 140 -23.30 -2.69 -9.38
C GLU A 140 -21.89 -3.16 -9.75
N ASP A 141 -21.61 -3.37 -11.04
CA ASP A 141 -20.29 -3.79 -11.53
C ASP A 141 -19.43 -2.57 -11.89
N ARG A 142 -18.54 -2.19 -10.96
CA ARG A 142 -17.61 -1.06 -11.15
C ARG A 142 -16.60 -1.30 -12.27
N LEU A 143 -16.11 -2.52 -12.43
CA LEU A 143 -15.07 -2.83 -13.42
C LEU A 143 -15.68 -2.80 -14.82
N HIS A 144 -16.84 -3.46 -14.98
CA HIS A 144 -17.60 -3.42 -16.23
C HIS A 144 -17.96 -1.98 -16.63
N ARG A 145 -18.41 -1.15 -15.68
CA ARG A 145 -18.72 0.26 -15.94
C ARG A 145 -17.52 1.04 -16.45
N GLN A 146 -16.35 0.91 -15.81
CA GLN A 146 -15.13 1.61 -16.25
C GLN A 146 -14.71 1.16 -17.64
N GLN A 147 -14.76 -0.15 -17.92
CA GLN A 147 -14.42 -0.71 -19.23
C GLN A 147 -15.37 -0.22 -20.32
N THR A 148 -16.67 -0.19 -20.04
CA THR A 148 -17.69 0.29 -20.97
C THR A 148 -17.52 1.78 -21.28
N ILE A 149 -17.30 2.63 -20.27
CA ILE A 149 -17.02 4.07 -20.49
C ILE A 149 -15.77 4.25 -21.34
N ALA A 150 -14.67 3.56 -21.00
CA ALA A 150 -13.42 3.66 -21.76
C ALA A 150 -13.53 3.13 -23.20
N ARG A 151 -14.44 2.17 -23.45
CA ARG A 151 -14.74 1.70 -24.81
C ARG A 151 -15.57 2.72 -25.58
N LEU A 152 -16.61 3.29 -24.97
CA LEU A 152 -17.46 4.29 -25.61
C LEU A 152 -16.68 5.55 -25.99
N LEU A 153 -15.78 6.01 -25.12
CA LEU A 153 -14.91 7.16 -25.42
C LEU A 153 -14.01 6.90 -26.64
N ARG A 154 -13.39 5.70 -26.72
CA ARG A 154 -12.59 5.32 -27.89
C ARG A 154 -13.40 5.27 -29.18
N GLN A 155 -14.60 4.69 -29.12
CA GLN A 155 -15.49 4.65 -30.28
C GLN A 155 -15.97 6.04 -30.70
N LEU A 156 -16.13 6.97 -29.76
CA LEU A 156 -16.44 8.37 -30.05
C LEU A 156 -15.26 9.08 -30.73
N ASP A 157 -14.03 8.81 -30.31
CA ASP A 157 -12.83 9.35 -30.96
C ASP A 157 -12.71 8.89 -32.43
N ASP A 158 -13.06 7.63 -32.72
CA ASP A 158 -13.07 7.09 -34.10
C ASP A 158 -14.11 7.76 -35.01
N VAL A 159 -15.13 8.41 -34.42
CA VAL A 159 -16.23 9.06 -35.16
C VAL A 159 -15.98 10.56 -35.33
N LEU A 160 -14.91 11.11 -34.71
CA LEU A 160 -14.57 12.52 -34.91
C LEU A 160 -14.03 12.74 -36.32
N PRO A 161 -14.60 13.69 -37.10
CA PRO A 161 -14.00 14.08 -38.38
C PRO A 161 -12.63 14.72 -38.14
N ASP A 162 -11.66 14.39 -39.01
CA ASP A 162 -10.29 14.91 -38.97
C ASP A 162 -10.27 16.44 -38.77
N GLY A 163 -9.54 16.88 -37.73
CA GLY A 163 -9.30 18.31 -37.45
C GLY A 163 -10.31 18.98 -36.51
N ARG A 164 -11.32 18.28 -35.99
CA ARG A 164 -12.14 18.80 -34.87
C ARG A 164 -11.55 18.38 -33.53
N GLN A 165 -11.65 19.25 -32.53
CA GLN A 165 -11.33 18.93 -31.14
C GLN A 165 -12.63 18.87 -30.34
N TRP A 166 -12.71 17.93 -29.40
CA TRP A 166 -13.72 17.95 -28.36
C TRP A 166 -13.68 19.30 -27.66
N ARG A 167 -14.80 20.03 -27.67
CA ARG A 167 -14.98 21.12 -26.72
C ARG A 167 -15.53 20.52 -25.45
N GLU A 168 -14.68 20.45 -24.43
CA GLU A 168 -15.11 20.18 -23.05
C GLU A 168 -15.86 21.40 -22.53
N GLU A 169 -17.13 21.50 -22.88
CA GLU A 169 -18.06 22.38 -22.19
C GLU A 169 -18.57 21.63 -20.93
N PRO A 170 -18.57 22.26 -19.75
CA PRO A 170 -18.89 21.60 -18.49
C PRO A 170 -20.40 21.44 -18.29
N PHE A 171 -21.10 20.79 -19.23
CA PHE A 171 -22.53 20.49 -19.10
C PHE A 171 -22.77 19.00 -18.89
N TRP A 172 -23.50 18.68 -17.83
CA TRP A 172 -24.23 17.42 -17.71
C TRP A 172 -25.61 17.67 -18.33
N VAL A 173 -25.89 17.13 -19.52
CA VAL A 173 -27.27 17.08 -20.01
C VAL A 173 -27.92 15.84 -19.39
N MET A 174 -28.78 16.03 -18.38
CA MET A 174 -29.79 15.02 -18.06
C MET A 174 -30.81 15.02 -19.20
N LEU A 175 -30.62 14.15 -20.18
CA LEU A 175 -31.69 13.82 -21.12
C LEU A 175 -32.65 12.87 -20.39
N GLU A 176 -33.93 13.24 -20.41
CA GLU A 176 -35.03 12.62 -19.68
C GLU A 176 -34.94 11.09 -19.67
N CYS A 177 -34.99 10.52 -18.45
CA CYS A 177 -35.29 9.10 -18.28
C CYS A 177 -36.76 8.92 -18.65
N GLU A 178 -37.03 8.37 -19.84
CA GLU A 178 -38.34 7.78 -20.12
C GLU A 178 -38.57 6.67 -19.08
N HIS A 179 -39.36 6.99 -18.05
CA HIS A 179 -40.01 5.98 -17.24
C HIS A 179 -41.00 5.28 -18.17
N SER A 180 -40.63 4.10 -18.65
CA SER A 180 -41.62 3.13 -19.11
C SER A 180 -42.40 2.69 -17.87
N GLU A 181 -43.51 3.38 -17.59
CA GLU A 181 -44.61 2.76 -16.84
C GLU A 181 -45.08 1.59 -17.72
N ALA A 182 -44.67 0.38 -17.33
CA ALA A 182 -45.28 -0.83 -17.85
C ALA A 182 -46.70 -0.84 -17.30
N ASP A 183 -47.67 -0.57 -18.19
CA ASP A 183 -49.08 -0.84 -17.97
C ASP A 183 -49.24 -2.24 -17.38
N SER A 184 -49.84 -2.28 -16.20
CA SER A 184 -50.31 -3.49 -15.55
C SER A 184 -51.81 -3.57 -15.81
N ASP A 185 -52.19 -4.47 -16.72
CA ASP A 185 -53.51 -5.11 -16.79
C ASP A 185 -53.31 -6.58 -17.19
#